data_AF-A0A354I774-F1
#
_entry.id   AF-A0A354I774-F1
#
_cell.length_a   1.000
_cell.length_b   1.000
_cell.length_c   1.000
_cell.angle_alpha   90.00
_cell.angle_beta   90.00
_cell.angle_gamma   90.00
#
_symmetry.space_group_name_H-M   'P 1'
#
loop_
_entity.id
_entity.type
_entity.pdbx_description
1 polymer ?
#
loop_
_entity_poly.entity_id
_entity_poly.type
_entity_poly.pdbx_seq_one_letter_code
_entity_poly.pdbx_strand_id
1 'polypeptide(L)'
;MELRGTEETTEIVLERMENSLASLEQMSFDSINITDKLVNGIDEIMQCVEELADCSDKDRECILEMIKKLLQELLSTAFLVNNVSHELERETVYQRDTLENIKQIVEFLYAMSEI
;
A
#
# COMPACT_ATOMS: atom_id res chain seq x y z
N MET A 1 -25.09 -34.17 -3.59
CA MET A 1 -24.10 -34.01 -2.49
C MET A 1 -22.97 -33.07 -2.91
N GLU A 2 -22.52 -33.14 -4.17
CA GLU A 2 -21.46 -32.27 -4.73
C GLU A 2 -21.83 -30.77 -4.80
N LEU A 3 -23.05 -30.42 -5.25
CA LEU A 3 -23.51 -29.03 -5.35
C LEU A 3 -23.41 -28.23 -4.04
N ARG A 4 -23.71 -28.87 -2.90
CA ARG A 4 -23.65 -28.22 -1.57
C ARG A 4 -22.21 -27.95 -1.12
N GLY A 5 -21.27 -28.81 -1.51
CA GLY A 5 -19.85 -28.59 -1.27
C GLY A 5 -19.25 -27.51 -2.18
N THR A 6 -19.75 -27.38 -3.41
CA THR A 6 -19.38 -26.28 -4.32
C THR A 6 -19.89 -24.93 -3.81
N GLU A 7 -21.12 -24.88 -3.26
CA GLU A 7 -21.70 -23.68 -2.65
C GLU A 7 -20.88 -23.18 -1.46
N GLU A 8 -20.57 -24.07 -0.50
CA GLU A 8 -19.73 -23.75 0.67
C GLU A 8 -18.31 -23.31 0.27
N THR A 9 -17.71 -23.96 -0.73
CA THR A 9 -16.40 -23.56 -1.26
C THR A 9 -16.44 -22.18 -1.92
N THR A 10 -17.53 -21.86 -2.62
CA THR A 10 -17.70 -20.56 -3.29
C THR A 10 -17.87 -19.44 -2.27
N GLU A 11 -18.68 -19.62 -1.22
CA GLU A 11 -18.83 -18.64 -0.13
C GLU A 11 -17.48 -18.31 0.53
N ILE A 12 -16.69 -19.33 0.88
CA ILE A 12 -15.36 -19.13 1.50
C ILE A 12 -14.42 -18.33 0.58
N VAL A 13 -14.44 -18.63 -0.72
CA VAL A 13 -13.57 -17.94 -1.69
C VAL A 13 -14.02 -16.48 -1.88
N LEU A 14 -15.33 -16.22 -1.91
CA LEU A 14 -15.88 -14.86 -1.99
C LEU A 14 -15.57 -14.05 -0.72
N GLU A 15 -15.75 -14.62 0.47
CA GLU A 15 -15.40 -13.96 1.74
C GLU A 15 -13.90 -13.60 1.79
N ARG A 16 -13.02 -14.49 1.31
CA ARG A 16 -11.59 -14.20 1.20
C ARG A 16 -11.30 -13.06 0.22
N MET A 17 -12.00 -13.02 -0.91
CA MET A 17 -11.85 -11.96 -1.90
C MET A 17 -12.28 -10.61 -1.33
N GLU A 18 -13.42 -10.54 -0.64
CA GLU A 18 -13.91 -9.31 -0.01
C GLU A 18 -12.94 -8.78 1.05
N ASN A 19 -12.45 -9.65 1.93
CA ASN A 19 -11.46 -9.27 2.96
C ASN A 19 -10.15 -8.77 2.34
N SER A 20 -9.70 -9.41 1.27
CA SER A 20 -8.50 -9.01 0.54
C SER A 20 -8.69 -7.66 -0.16
N LEU A 21 -9.86 -7.42 -0.77
CA LEU A 21 -10.19 -6.14 -1.41
C LEU A 21 -10.22 -5.00 -0.40
N ALA A 22 -10.87 -5.18 0.74
CA ALA A 22 -10.88 -4.19 1.82
C ALA A 22 -9.44 -3.87 2.30
N SER A 23 -8.58 -4.89 2.37
CA SER A 23 -7.18 -4.73 2.76
C SER A 23 -6.38 -3.93 1.72
N LEU A 24 -6.57 -4.20 0.42
CA LEU A 24 -5.96 -3.41 -0.65
C LEU A 24 -6.41 -1.96 -0.64
N GLU A 25 -7.71 -1.70 -0.46
CA GLU A 25 -8.26 -0.34 -0.41
C GLU A 25 -7.61 0.47 0.72
N GLN A 26 -7.54 -0.12 1.92
CA GLN A 26 -6.91 0.51 3.07
C GLN A 26 -5.41 0.78 2.85
N MET A 27 -4.66 -0.23 2.39
CA MET A 27 -3.23 -0.07 2.13
C MET A 27 -2.94 0.93 1.02
N SER A 28 -3.79 0.99 -0.02
CA SER A 28 -3.66 1.97 -1.10
C SER A 28 -3.88 3.39 -0.56
N PHE A 29 -4.88 3.58 0.31
CA PHE A 29 -5.13 4.86 0.95
C PHE A 29 -3.95 5.28 1.86
N ASP A 30 -3.42 4.35 2.64
CA ASP A 30 -2.25 4.60 3.49
C ASP A 30 -1.02 4.95 2.65
N SER A 31 -0.78 4.26 1.53
CA SER A 31 0.32 4.58 0.61
C SER A 31 0.24 6.01 0.05
N ILE A 32 -0.97 6.48 -0.29
CA ILE A 32 -1.19 7.87 -0.74
C ILE A 32 -0.83 8.84 0.39
N ASN A 33 -1.40 8.64 1.58
CA ASN A 33 -1.16 9.53 2.72
C ASN A 33 0.32 9.61 3.13
N ILE A 34 1.03 8.48 3.10
CA ILE A 34 2.45 8.46 3.46
C ILE A 34 3.28 9.14 2.35
N THR A 35 2.88 8.98 1.08
CA THR A 35 3.54 9.67 -0.04
C THR A 35 3.33 11.18 0.04
N ASP A 36 2.14 11.66 0.40
CA ASP A 36 1.89 13.08 0.63
C ASP A 36 2.80 13.65 1.73
N LYS A 37 3.03 12.89 2.81
CA LYS A 37 3.99 13.27 3.86
C LYS A 37 5.42 13.36 3.34
N LEU A 38 5.84 12.47 2.45
CA LEU A 38 7.16 12.56 1.80
C LEU A 38 7.29 13.83 0.97
N VAL A 39 6.28 14.14 0.15
CA VAL A 39 6.29 15.34 -0.70
C VAL A 39 6.39 16.60 0.15
N ASN A 40 5.56 16.71 1.18
CA ASN A 40 5.59 17.87 2.08
C ASN A 40 6.93 17.98 2.84
N GLY A 41 7.46 16.87 3.34
CA GLY A 41 8.75 16.87 4.02
C GLY A 41 9.92 17.28 3.12
N ILE A 42 9.89 16.90 1.82
CA ILE A 42 10.87 17.36 0.83
C ILE A 42 10.74 18.86 0.60
N ASP A 43 9.51 19.38 0.47
CA ASP A 43 9.25 20.82 0.29
C ASP A 43 9.80 21.64 1.48
N GLU A 44 9.54 21.19 2.71
CA GLU A 44 10.09 21.83 3.92
C GLU A 44 11.62 21.83 3.94
N ILE A 45 12.27 20.72 3.54
CA ILE A 45 13.73 20.66 3.43
C ILE A 45 14.23 21.65 2.38
N MET A 46 13.57 21.75 1.22
CA MET A 46 13.95 22.68 0.16
C MET A 46 13.87 24.13 0.64
N GLN A 47 12.81 24.50 1.34
CA GLN A 47 12.67 25.83 1.94
C GLN A 47 13.80 26.13 2.93
N CYS A 48 14.14 25.19 3.82
CA CYS A 48 15.29 25.36 4.72
C CYS A 48 16.63 25.51 3.96
N VAL A 49 16.80 24.81 2.84
CA VAL A 49 18.00 24.93 2.01
C VAL A 49 18.08 26.30 1.32
N GLU A 50 16.95 26.86 0.90
CA GLU A 50 16.90 28.24 0.37
C GLU A 50 17.25 29.26 1.46
N GLU A 51 16.71 29.11 2.67
CA GLU A 51 17.04 29.97 3.81
C GLU A 51 18.54 29.93 4.17
N LEU A 52 19.21 28.78 4.00
CA LEU A 52 20.65 28.63 4.20
C LEU A 52 21.51 29.51 3.28
N ALA A 53 21.00 29.84 2.09
CA ALA A 53 21.73 30.65 1.11
C ALA A 53 21.88 32.11 1.57
N ASP A 54 20.90 32.62 2.31
CA ASP A 54 20.79 34.05 2.67
C ASP A 54 20.99 34.32 4.18
N CYS A 55 21.30 33.30 5.00
CA CYS A 55 21.40 33.43 6.46
C CYS A 55 22.80 33.77 6.99
N SER A 56 22.85 34.27 8.24
CA SER A 56 24.12 34.51 8.95
C SER A 56 24.79 33.20 9.40
N ASP A 57 26.10 33.21 9.68
CA ASP A 57 26.82 32.01 10.13
C ASP A 57 26.26 31.39 11.42
N LYS A 58 25.63 32.20 12.29
CA LYS A 58 24.99 31.69 13.53
C LYS A 58 23.66 30.99 13.26
N ASP A 59 22.90 31.45 12.27
CA ASP A 59 21.60 30.87 11.91
C ASP A 59 21.79 29.60 11.06
N ARG A 60 22.92 29.51 10.34
CA ARG A 60 23.29 28.38 9.50
C ARG A 60 23.32 27.06 10.27
N GLU A 61 23.89 27.02 11.47
CA GLU A 61 23.95 25.80 12.28
C GLU A 61 22.56 25.33 12.74
N CYS A 62 21.68 26.28 13.08
CA CYS A 62 20.30 25.99 13.45
C CYS A 62 19.53 25.36 12.28
N ILE A 63 19.63 25.95 11.09
CA ILE A 63 18.91 25.47 9.89
C ILE A 63 19.46 24.10 9.46
N LEU A 64 20.77 23.86 9.55
CA LEU A 64 21.36 22.56 9.26
C LEU A 64 20.85 21.45 10.19
N GLU A 65 20.69 21.73 11.49
CA GLU A 65 20.08 20.76 12.41
C GLU A 65 18.59 20.54 12.13
N MET A 66 17.85 21.58 11.70
CA MET A 66 16.46 21.42 11.24
C MET A 66 16.37 20.50 10.01
N ILE A 67 17.19 20.73 8.99
CA ILE A 67 17.25 19.89 7.78
C ILE A 67 17.60 18.45 8.15
N LYS A 68 18.57 18.25 9.04
CA LYS A 68 18.95 16.91 9.50
C LYS A 68 17.81 16.18 10.19
N LYS A 69 17.03 16.89 11.01
CA LYS A 69 15.83 16.33 11.65
C LYS A 69 14.77 15.96 10.60
N LEU A 70 14.47 16.86 9.67
CA LEU A 70 13.52 16.61 8.58
C LEU A 70 13.95 15.42 7.71
N LEU A 71 15.24 15.30 7.39
CA LEU A 71 15.77 14.15 6.64
C LEU A 71 15.62 12.82 7.40
N GLN A 72 15.75 12.82 8.72
CA GLN A 72 15.50 11.64 9.54
C GLN A 72 14.01 11.25 9.53
N GLU A 73 13.12 12.22 9.63
CA GLU A 73 11.67 12.02 9.52
C GLU A 73 11.28 11.52 8.12
N LEU A 74 11.89 12.09 7.07
CA LEU A 74 11.72 11.66 5.68
C LEU A 74 12.17 10.21 5.48
N LEU A 75 13.34 9.84 6.01
CA LEU A 75 13.87 8.48 5.92
C LEU A 75 12.94 7.48 6.61
N SER A 76 12.43 7.82 7.80
CA SER A 76 11.45 6.99 8.52
C SER A 76 10.17 6.80 7.69
N THR A 77 9.68 7.89 7.10
CA THR A 77 8.48 7.87 6.24
C THR A 77 8.71 7.03 4.99
N ALA A 78 9.90 7.10 4.38
CA ALA A 78 10.26 6.29 3.22
C ALA A 78 10.30 4.78 3.54
N PHE A 79 10.79 4.40 4.73
CA PHE A 79 10.70 3.01 5.19
C PHE A 79 9.25 2.55 5.34
N LEU A 80 8.35 3.40 5.84
CA LEU A 80 6.92 3.08 5.93
C LEU A 80 6.31 2.85 4.55
N VAL A 81 6.56 3.73 3.57
CA VAL A 81 6.09 3.53 2.19
C VAL A 81 6.61 2.22 1.62
N ASN A 82 7.89 1.93 1.81
CA ASN A 82 8.50 0.69 1.30
C ASN A 82 7.82 -0.55 1.87
N ASN A 83 7.51 -0.55 3.17
CA ASN A 83 6.82 -1.66 3.81
C ASN A 83 5.39 -1.83 3.28
N VAL A 84 4.60 -0.74 3.22
CA VAL A 84 3.24 -0.76 2.68
C VAL A 84 3.23 -1.22 1.22
N SER A 85 4.22 -0.81 0.43
CA SER A 85 4.35 -1.24 -0.98
C SER A 85 4.58 -2.75 -1.10
N HIS A 86 5.38 -3.33 -0.20
CA HIS A 86 5.57 -4.79 -0.15
C HIS A 86 4.31 -5.55 0.29
N GLU A 87 3.53 -4.98 1.20
CA GLU A 87 2.25 -5.56 1.64
C GLU A 87 1.21 -5.49 0.52
N LEU A 88 1.10 -4.36 -0.18
CA LEU A 88 0.27 -4.20 -1.38
C LEU A 88 0.59 -5.23 -2.47
N GLU A 89 1.86 -5.46 -2.75
CA GLU A 89 2.27 -6.46 -3.74
C GLU A 89 1.82 -7.87 -3.32
N ARG A 90 2.01 -8.24 -2.05
CA ARG A 90 1.58 -9.56 -1.55
C ARG A 90 0.08 -9.73 -1.64
N GLU A 91 -0.68 -8.72 -1.25
CA GLU A 91 -2.14 -8.78 -1.28
C GLU A 91 -2.66 -8.82 -2.73
N THR A 92 -2.01 -8.11 -3.65
CA THR A 92 -2.31 -8.18 -5.09
C THR A 92 -2.07 -9.58 -5.65
N VAL A 93 -0.99 -10.26 -5.23
CA VAL A 93 -0.75 -11.66 -5.59
C VAL A 93 -1.85 -12.57 -5.02
N TYR A 94 -2.22 -12.38 -3.76
CA TYR A 94 -3.28 -13.16 -3.11
C TYR A 94 -4.64 -13.01 -3.82
N GLN A 95 -5.00 -11.81 -4.27
CA GLN A 95 -6.20 -11.61 -5.10
C GLN A 95 -6.13 -12.33 -6.42
N ARG A 96 -4.96 -12.35 -7.08
CA ARG A 96 -4.80 -13.06 -8.36
C ARG A 96 -5.04 -14.56 -8.20
N ASP A 97 -4.51 -15.15 -7.13
CA ASP A 97 -4.74 -16.56 -6.81
C ASP A 97 -6.21 -16.84 -6.49
N THR A 98 -6.85 -15.94 -5.75
CA THR A 98 -8.28 -16.02 -5.43
C THR A 98 -9.14 -15.95 -6.69
N LEU A 99 -8.82 -15.06 -7.63
CA LEU A 99 -9.49 -14.93 -8.92
C LEU A 99 -9.38 -16.22 -9.76
N GLU A 100 -8.19 -16.83 -9.79
CA GLU A 100 -8.00 -18.09 -10.52
C GLU A 100 -8.83 -19.23 -9.91
N ASN A 101 -8.94 -19.29 -8.57
CA ASN A 101 -9.84 -20.25 -7.91
C ASN A 101 -11.30 -20.03 -8.29
N ILE A 102 -11.77 -18.77 -8.32
CA ILE A 102 -13.14 -18.44 -8.76
C ILE A 102 -13.37 -18.90 -10.20
N LYS A 103 -12.40 -18.65 -11.09
CA LYS A 103 -12.48 -19.06 -12.50
C LYS A 103 -12.63 -20.58 -12.64
N GLN A 104 -11.85 -21.36 -11.90
CA GLN A 104 -11.97 -22.83 -11.90
C GLN A 104 -13.34 -23.30 -11.39
N ILE A 105 -13.87 -22.67 -10.33
CA ILE A 105 -15.22 -22.98 -9.82
C ILE A 105 -16.27 -22.69 -10.90
N VAL A 106 -16.17 -21.54 -11.57
CA VAL A 106 -17.10 -21.15 -12.65
C VAL A 106 -17.02 -22.12 -13.83
N GLU A 107 -15.82 -22.49 -14.27
CA GLU A 107 -15.62 -23.48 -15.35
C GLU A 107 -16.23 -24.84 -14.99
N PHE A 108 -16.07 -25.30 -13.75
CA PHE A 108 -16.70 -26.52 -13.25
C PHE A 108 -18.23 -26.45 -13.30
N LEU A 109 -18.82 -25.32 -12.85
CA LEU A 109 -20.26 -25.12 -12.88
C LEU A 109 -20.82 -25.11 -14.32
N TYR A 110 -20.11 -24.50 -15.27
CA TYR A 110 -20.49 -24.54 -16.68
C TYR A 110 -20.44 -25.96 -17.25
N ALA A 111 -19.36 -26.71 -16.99
CA ALA A 111 -19.23 -28.09 -17.45
C ALA A 111 -20.35 -29.00 -16.89
N MET A 112 -20.80 -28.75 -15.66
CA MET A 112 -21.94 -29.45 -15.06
C MET A 112 -23.29 -29.08 -15.69
N SER A 113 -23.42 -27.86 -16.23
CA SER A 113 -24.66 -27.39 -16.85
C SER A 113 -24.88 -27.86 -18.29
N GLU A 114 -23.82 -28.35 -18.95
CA GLU A 114 -23.87 -28.91 -20.31
C GLU A 114 -24.17 -30.43 -20.33
N ILE A 115 -24.34 -31.06 -19.17
CA ILE A 115 -24.72 -32.48 -18.98
C ILE A 115 -26.21 -32.57 -18.65
#